data_AF-A0AAU0LVJ4-F1
#
_entry.id   AF-A0AAU0LVJ4-F1
#
_cell.length_a   1.000
_cell.length_b   1.000
_cell.length_c   1.000
_cell.angle_alpha   90.00
_cell.angle_beta   90.00
_cell.angle_gamma   90.00
#
_symmetry.space_group_name_H-M   'P 1'
#
loop_
_entity.id
_entity.type
_entity.pdbx_description
1 polymer ?
#
loop_
_entity_poly.entity_id
_entity_poly.type
_entity_poly.pdbx_seq_one_letter_code
_entity_poly.pdbx_strand_id
1 'polypeptide(L)'
;MLYDKFERNKAELIDINTCDTTALISLKGIGSILSKRILKYKDVLGGFYRIEQLKEVYGVTAETYDLIKDYIVVANLDGIKKININKVDANSLAKHPYLSPKDAKLIVNYRDQHGSYVNIEDLTKIGTLSDLAIAKIAPYLIFENDSR
;
A
#
# COMPACT_ATOMS: atom_id res chain seq x y z
N MET A 1 15.60 24.67 -37.96
CA MET A 1 14.37 24.65 -37.14
C MET A 1 14.67 23.85 -35.89
N LEU A 2 14.84 24.55 -34.76
CA LEU A 2 14.83 23.95 -33.44
C LEU A 2 13.50 23.22 -33.25
N TYR A 3 13.53 21.93 -32.97
CA TYR A 3 12.42 21.26 -32.29
C TYR A 3 12.91 20.89 -30.88
N ASP A 4 12.15 21.38 -29.91
CA ASP A 4 12.47 21.50 -28.49
C ASP A 4 12.87 20.19 -27.81
N LYS A 5 14.14 20.17 -27.41
CA LYS A 5 14.62 20.03 -26.03
C LYS A 5 13.55 19.92 -24.93
N PHE A 6 12.97 18.73 -24.74
CA PHE A 6 12.42 18.28 -23.45
C PHE A 6 12.95 16.87 -23.12
N GLU A 7 14.28 16.71 -23.14
CA GLU A 7 14.92 15.87 -22.13
C GLU A 7 14.56 16.51 -20.78
N ARG A 8 13.43 16.10 -20.18
CA ARG A 8 13.16 16.41 -18.78
C ARG A 8 14.40 15.95 -18.05
N ASN A 9 15.18 16.91 -17.55
CA ASN A 9 16.26 16.64 -16.61
C ASN A 9 15.69 15.64 -15.62
N LYS A 10 16.24 14.43 -15.65
CA LYS A 10 15.85 13.31 -14.81
C LYS A 10 16.35 13.64 -13.40
N ALA A 11 15.81 14.71 -12.81
CA ALA A 11 15.84 14.91 -11.38
C ALA A 11 15.37 13.58 -10.81
N GLU A 12 16.28 12.88 -10.12
CA GLU A 12 16.08 11.50 -9.70
C GLU A 12 14.72 11.40 -9.03
N LEU A 13 13.80 10.66 -9.66
CA LEU A 13 12.47 10.44 -9.09
C LEU A 13 12.66 9.84 -7.70
N ILE A 14 11.92 10.36 -6.74
CA ILE A 14 11.97 9.87 -5.37
C ILE A 14 11.14 8.59 -5.31
N ASP A 15 11.81 7.47 -5.05
CA ASP A 15 11.10 6.22 -4.79
C ASP A 15 10.49 6.24 -3.39
N ILE A 16 9.15 6.24 -3.34
CA ILE A 16 8.39 6.41 -2.11
C ILE A 16 8.60 5.27 -1.10
N ASN A 17 9.02 4.10 -1.59
CA ASN A 17 9.22 2.93 -0.74
C ASN A 17 10.58 2.96 -0.03
N THR A 18 11.58 3.61 -0.63
CA THR A 18 12.98 3.60 -0.16
C THR A 18 13.47 4.96 0.34
N CYS A 19 12.74 6.04 0.09
CA CYS A 19 13.10 7.38 0.53
C CYS A 19 12.99 7.59 2.06
N ASP A 20 13.76 8.55 2.56
CA ASP A 20 13.68 9.04 3.94
C ASP A 20 12.86 10.34 4.05
N THR A 21 12.76 10.91 5.25
CA THR A 21 12.04 12.17 5.45
C THR A 21 12.71 13.34 4.73
N THR A 22 14.03 13.31 4.52
CA THR A 22 14.79 14.41 3.90
C THR A 22 14.41 14.53 2.42
N ALA A 23 14.41 13.41 1.71
CA ALA A 23 13.96 13.33 0.33
C ALA A 23 12.50 13.81 0.20
N LEU A 24 11.61 13.33 1.07
CA LEU A 24 10.21 13.78 1.08
C LEU A 24 10.05 15.28 1.33
N ILE A 25 10.78 15.86 2.28
CA ILE A 25 10.72 17.29 2.60
C ILE A 25 11.22 18.17 1.45
N SER A 26 12.06 17.63 0.55
CA SER A 26 12.50 18.36 -0.65
C SER A 26 11.37 18.63 -1.65
N LEU A 27 10.27 17.89 -1.56
CA LEU A 27 9.10 18.05 -2.41
C LEU A 27 8.22 19.21 -1.93
N LYS A 28 7.84 20.08 -2.87
CA LYS A 28 6.96 21.22 -2.61
C LYS A 28 5.63 20.74 -2.00
N GLY A 29 5.28 21.30 -0.84
CA GLY A 29 4.06 20.96 -0.11
C GLY A 29 4.23 19.87 0.96
N ILE A 30 5.41 19.25 1.07
CA ILE A 30 5.70 18.26 2.11
C ILE A 30 6.57 18.87 3.22
N GLY A 31 5.96 19.13 4.37
CA GLY A 31 6.69 19.49 5.59
C GLY A 31 7.06 18.28 6.46
N SER A 32 7.83 18.53 7.52
CA SER A 32 8.27 17.49 8.49
C SER A 32 7.14 16.65 9.07
N ILE A 33 5.96 17.24 9.30
CA ILE A 33 4.79 16.50 9.81
C ILE A 33 4.25 15.54 8.75
N LEU A 34 4.10 16.02 7.51
CA LEU A 34 3.52 15.23 6.43
C LEU A 34 4.45 14.09 6.00
N SER A 35 5.77 14.33 5.94
CA SER A 35 6.74 13.28 5.63
C SER A 35 6.70 12.14 6.65
N LYS A 36 6.61 12.45 7.95
CA LYS A 36 6.43 11.42 9.00
C LYS A 36 5.13 10.64 8.85
N ARG A 37 4.04 11.29 8.44
CA ARG A 37 2.76 10.61 8.20
C ARG A 37 2.83 9.68 6.99
N ILE A 38 3.50 10.10 5.92
CA ILE A 38 3.73 9.27 4.73
C ILE A 38 4.53 8.02 5.11
N LEU A 39 5.64 8.16 5.84
CA LEU A 39 6.43 7.01 6.28
C LEU A 39 5.65 6.09 7.22
N LYS A 40 4.94 6.66 8.21
CA LYS A 40 4.10 5.86 9.11
C LYS A 40 3.02 5.10 8.35
N TYR A 41 2.41 5.73 7.33
CA TYR A 41 1.41 5.08 6.50
C TYR A 41 2.04 3.96 5.64
N LYS A 42 3.21 4.21 5.03
CA LYS A 42 4.01 3.18 4.34
C LYS A 42 4.21 1.96 5.21
N ASP A 43 4.60 2.15 6.48
CA ASP A 43 4.91 1.06 7.40
C ASP A 43 3.70 0.18 7.71
N VAL A 44 2.52 0.78 7.95
CA VAL A 44 1.29 0.01 8.22
C VAL A 44 0.66 -0.60 6.96
N LEU A 45 0.85 0.06 5.81
CA LEU A 45 0.47 -0.46 4.50
C LEU A 45 1.39 -1.63 4.07
N GLY A 46 2.61 -1.69 4.59
CA GLY A 46 3.63 -2.63 4.15
C GLY A 46 4.37 -2.20 2.88
N GLY A 47 4.26 -0.93 2.48
CA GLY A 47 4.81 -0.38 1.24
C GLY A 47 3.74 0.10 0.27
N PHE A 48 4.02 1.17 -0.45
CA PHE A 48 3.15 1.65 -1.52
C PHE A 48 3.25 0.72 -2.74
N TYR A 49 2.10 0.21 -3.18
CA TYR A 49 1.94 -0.54 -4.43
C TYR A 49 1.80 0.39 -5.64
N ARG A 50 1.21 1.58 -5.44
CA ARG A 50 1.07 2.62 -6.46
C ARG A 50 1.10 4.00 -5.83
N ILE A 51 1.50 5.02 -6.60
CA ILE A 51 1.65 6.38 -6.07
C ILE A 51 0.31 6.98 -5.62
N GLU A 52 -0.82 6.57 -6.19
CA GLU A 52 -2.15 7.12 -5.87
C GLU A 52 -2.55 6.86 -4.42
N GLN A 53 -1.97 5.85 -3.77
CA GLN A 53 -2.19 5.57 -2.35
C GLN A 53 -1.68 6.69 -1.44
N LEU A 54 -0.83 7.61 -1.93
CA LEU A 54 -0.48 8.83 -1.21
C LEU A 54 -1.71 9.67 -0.88
N LYS A 55 -2.77 9.63 -1.69
CA LYS A 55 -4.04 10.32 -1.43
C LYS A 55 -4.78 9.78 -0.20
N GLU A 56 -4.40 8.59 0.27
CA GLU A 56 -4.98 7.95 1.46
C GLU A 56 -4.24 8.34 2.74
N VAL A 57 -3.10 9.03 2.63
CA VAL A 57 -2.32 9.53 3.76
C VAL A 57 -2.98 10.77 4.34
N TYR A 58 -3.25 10.77 5.64
CA TYR A 58 -3.87 11.91 6.33
C TYR A 58 -3.06 13.21 6.17
N GLY A 59 -3.67 14.20 5.53
CA GLY A 59 -3.07 15.50 5.24
C GLY A 59 -2.44 15.63 3.86
N VAL A 60 -2.38 14.56 3.05
CA VAL A 60 -2.10 14.69 1.62
C VAL A 60 -3.40 15.10 0.93
N THR A 61 -3.49 16.38 0.55
CA THR A 61 -4.63 16.90 -0.22
C THR A 61 -4.48 16.59 -1.71
N ALA A 62 -5.53 16.79 -2.50
CA ALA A 62 -5.46 16.64 -3.96
C ALA A 62 -4.41 17.60 -4.56
N GLU A 63 -4.36 18.83 -4.08
CA GLU A 63 -3.39 19.85 -4.50
C GLU A 63 -1.97 19.42 -4.14
N THR A 64 -1.78 18.89 -2.93
CA THR A 64 -0.47 18.38 -2.49
C THR A 64 -0.02 17.22 -3.37
N TYR A 65 -0.92 16.28 -3.68
CA TYR A 65 -0.63 15.16 -4.57
C TYR A 65 -0.25 15.63 -5.98
N ASP A 66 -1.00 16.57 -6.55
CA ASP A 66 -0.74 17.08 -7.89
C ASP A 66 0.59 17.81 -8.02
N LEU A 67 1.08 18.43 -6.93
CA LEU A 67 2.41 19.05 -6.89
C LEU A 67 3.56 18.02 -6.92
N ILE A 68 3.34 16.80 -6.41
CA ILE A 68 4.42 15.83 -6.17
C ILE A 68 4.38 14.61 -7.08
N LYS A 69 3.23 14.30 -7.70
CA LYS A 69 3.02 13.03 -8.45
C LYS A 69 4.02 12.79 -9.57
N ASP A 70 4.53 13.85 -10.21
CA ASP A 70 5.50 13.76 -11.32
C ASP A 70 6.94 13.62 -10.84
N TYR A 71 7.19 13.71 -9.53
CA TYR A 71 8.51 13.62 -8.89
C TYR A 71 8.66 12.38 -8.00
N ILE A 72 7.58 11.60 -7.84
CA ILE A 72 7.55 10.39 -7.02
C ILE A 72 7.30 9.17 -7.91
N VAL A 73 7.91 8.05 -7.56
CA VAL A 73 7.69 6.77 -8.21
C VAL A 73 7.57 5.65 -7.17
N VAL A 74 6.97 4.53 -7.58
CA VAL A 74 7.16 3.23 -6.93
C VAL A 74 8.11 2.43 -7.83
N ALA A 75 9.39 2.37 -7.48
CA ALA A 75 10.41 1.82 -8.39
C ALA A 75 10.46 0.29 -8.39
N ASN A 76 10.23 -0.33 -7.23
CA ASN A 76 10.16 -1.79 -7.08
C ASN A 76 9.04 -2.18 -6.09
N LEU A 77 8.37 -3.29 -6.37
CA LEU A 77 7.32 -3.91 -5.56
C LEU A 77 7.84 -5.08 -4.69
N ASP A 78 9.05 -5.58 -4.92
CA ASP A 78 9.66 -6.68 -4.15
C ASP A 78 9.80 -6.34 -2.65
N GLY A 79 9.91 -5.05 -2.33
CA GLY A 79 9.98 -4.55 -0.95
C GLY A 79 8.63 -4.50 -0.22
N ILE A 80 7.51 -4.81 -0.89
CA ILE A 80 6.19 -4.82 -0.25
C ILE A 80 6.09 -5.99 0.71
N LYS A 81 5.84 -5.68 1.98
CA LYS A 81 5.61 -6.68 3.02
C LYS A 81 4.29 -7.40 2.78
N LYS A 82 4.39 -8.67 2.43
CA LYS A 82 3.24 -9.56 2.26
C LYS A 82 2.74 -10.13 3.60
N ILE A 83 1.44 -10.36 3.67
CA ILE A 83 0.74 -10.97 4.79
C ILE A 83 0.32 -12.38 4.36
N ASN A 84 0.78 -13.38 5.10
CA ASN A 84 0.31 -14.74 4.91
C ASN A 84 -1.09 -14.89 5.54
N ILE A 85 -2.11 -14.88 4.68
CA ILE A 85 -3.51 -14.86 5.12
C ILE A 85 -3.92 -16.16 5.84
N ASN A 86 -3.23 -17.26 5.53
CA ASN A 86 -3.48 -18.57 6.12
C ASN A 86 -2.84 -18.75 7.50
N LYS A 87 -1.97 -17.81 7.93
CA LYS A 87 -1.26 -17.90 9.23
C LYS A 87 -1.47 -16.70 10.14
N VAL A 88 -1.82 -15.54 9.60
CA VAL A 88 -1.97 -14.30 10.38
C VAL A 88 -3.18 -14.36 11.33
N ASP A 89 -3.05 -13.82 12.53
CA ASP A 89 -4.17 -13.66 13.46
C ASP A 89 -5.01 -12.41 13.13
N ALA A 90 -6.26 -12.37 13.60
CA ALA A 90 -7.20 -11.30 13.27
C ALA A 90 -6.73 -9.92 13.76
N ASN A 91 -6.03 -9.83 14.90
CA ASN A 91 -5.56 -8.55 15.43
C ASN A 91 -4.40 -8.00 14.61
N SER A 92 -3.48 -8.87 14.16
CA SER A 92 -2.39 -8.48 13.27
C SER A 92 -2.90 -8.11 11.88
N LEU A 93 -3.86 -8.85 11.33
CA LEU A 93 -4.49 -8.55 10.04
C LEU A 93 -5.25 -7.22 10.06
N ALA A 94 -5.94 -6.91 11.17
CA ALA A 94 -6.67 -5.66 11.36
C ALA A 94 -5.78 -4.41 11.45
N LYS A 95 -4.45 -4.56 11.53
CA LYS A 95 -3.52 -3.40 11.48
C LYS A 95 -3.38 -2.84 10.06
N HIS A 96 -3.74 -3.61 9.03
CA HIS A 96 -3.62 -3.15 7.65
C HIS A 96 -4.70 -2.12 7.32
N PRO A 97 -4.37 -0.96 6.70
CA PRO A 97 -5.31 0.15 6.45
C PRO A 97 -6.57 -0.19 5.64
N TYR A 98 -6.58 -1.33 4.95
CA TYR A 98 -7.67 -1.77 4.06
C TYR A 98 -8.65 -2.75 4.69
N LEU A 99 -8.41 -3.16 5.93
CA LEU A 99 -9.29 -4.08 6.64
C LEU A 99 -9.73 -3.45 7.95
N SER A 100 -11.04 -3.42 8.18
CA SER A 100 -11.54 -3.11 9.51
C SER A 100 -11.29 -4.30 10.46
N PRO A 101 -11.35 -4.09 11.79
CA PRO A 101 -11.31 -5.20 12.75
C PRO A 101 -12.42 -6.24 12.51
N LYS A 102 -13.55 -5.84 11.92
CA LYS A 102 -14.63 -6.76 11.55
C LYS A 102 -14.21 -7.62 10.35
N ASP A 103 -13.65 -7.01 9.30
CA ASP A 103 -13.20 -7.73 8.10
C ASP A 103 -12.12 -8.74 8.45
N ALA A 104 -11.13 -8.35 9.26
CA ALA A 104 -10.06 -9.24 9.69
C ALA A 104 -10.59 -10.46 10.46
N LYS A 105 -11.57 -10.26 11.35
CA LYS A 105 -12.23 -11.36 12.07
C LYS A 105 -13.02 -12.27 11.13
N LEU A 106 -13.74 -11.70 10.16
CA LEU A 106 -14.49 -12.48 9.18
C LEU A 106 -13.57 -13.39 8.36
N ILE A 107 -12.46 -12.84 7.86
CA ILE A 107 -11.46 -13.59 7.10
C ILE A 107 -10.88 -14.74 7.95
N VAL A 108 -10.45 -14.46 9.17
CA VAL A 108 -9.88 -15.48 10.05
C VAL A 108 -10.89 -16.56 10.42
N ASN A 109 -12.11 -16.18 10.80
CA ASN A 109 -13.16 -17.15 11.16
C ASN A 109 -13.53 -18.05 9.98
N TYR A 110 -13.63 -17.48 8.76
CA TYR A 110 -13.95 -18.26 7.57
C TYR A 110 -12.82 -19.24 7.25
N ARG A 111 -11.56 -18.81 7.29
CA ARG A 111 -10.40 -19.70 7.16
C ARG A 111 -10.44 -20.85 8.17
N ASP A 112 -10.71 -20.54 9.44
CA ASP A 112 -10.70 -21.55 10.49
C ASP A 112 -11.86 -22.56 10.36
N GLN A 113 -12.97 -22.18 9.72
CA GLN A 113 -14.14 -23.04 9.48
C GLN A 113 -14.06 -23.84 8.17
N HIS A 114 -13.42 -23.28 7.13
CA HIS A 114 -13.46 -23.82 5.78
C HIS A 114 -12.09 -24.27 5.25
N GLY A 115 -11.02 -24.03 6.01
CA GLY A 115 -9.64 -24.33 5.62
C GLY A 115 -8.94 -23.14 4.95
N SER A 116 -7.68 -23.37 4.55
CA SER A 116 -6.82 -22.37 3.92
C SER A 116 -7.41 -21.82 2.62
N TYR A 117 -7.20 -20.53 2.40
CA TYR A 117 -7.41 -19.89 1.11
C TYR A 117 -6.31 -20.29 0.14
N VAL A 118 -6.66 -20.59 -1.11
CA VAL A 118 -5.72 -20.94 -2.19
C VAL A 118 -5.38 -19.70 -3.02
N ASN A 119 -6.35 -18.78 -3.19
CA ASN A 119 -6.20 -17.58 -3.99
C ASN A 119 -7.08 -16.43 -3.48
N ILE A 120 -6.98 -15.28 -4.14
CA ILE A 120 -7.73 -14.09 -3.76
C ILE A 120 -9.24 -14.25 -3.98
N GLU A 121 -9.64 -15.03 -4.99
CA GLU A 121 -11.04 -15.31 -5.31
C GLU A 121 -11.75 -16.04 -4.16
N ASP A 122 -11.03 -16.84 -3.38
CA ASP A 122 -11.61 -17.52 -2.22
C ASP A 122 -12.13 -16.55 -1.15
N LEU A 123 -11.60 -15.32 -1.06
CA LEU A 123 -12.12 -14.31 -0.12
C LEU A 123 -13.54 -13.85 -0.47
N THR A 124 -13.97 -14.00 -1.73
CA THR A 124 -15.33 -13.66 -2.15
C THR A 124 -16.38 -14.59 -1.51
N LYS A 125 -15.98 -15.81 -1.12
CA LYS A 125 -16.85 -16.80 -0.48
C LYS A 125 -17.33 -16.38 0.92
N ILE A 126 -16.69 -15.40 1.53
CA ILE A 126 -17.12 -14.79 2.81
C ILE A 126 -18.46 -14.05 2.63
N GLY A 127 -18.79 -13.60 1.42
CA GLY A 127 -20.07 -12.98 1.03
C GLY A 127 -20.36 -11.60 1.61
N THR A 128 -19.76 -11.25 2.75
CA THR A 128 -19.94 -9.98 3.46
C THR A 128 -18.75 -9.03 3.32
N LEU A 129 -17.61 -9.53 2.83
CA LEU A 129 -16.43 -8.73 2.55
C LEU A 129 -16.60 -8.03 1.19
N SER A 130 -16.42 -6.70 1.16
CA SER A 130 -16.62 -5.94 -0.08
C SER A 130 -15.54 -6.22 -1.12
N ASP A 131 -15.91 -6.27 -2.40
CA ASP A 131 -14.97 -6.43 -3.52
C ASP A 131 -13.88 -5.36 -3.54
N LEU A 132 -14.22 -4.13 -3.13
CA LEU A 132 -13.25 -3.04 -3.03
C LEU A 132 -12.18 -3.31 -1.98
N ALA A 133 -12.55 -3.85 -0.81
CA ALA A 133 -11.59 -4.22 0.23
C ALA A 133 -10.68 -5.36 -0.25
N ILE A 134 -11.25 -6.37 -0.89
CA ILE A 134 -10.51 -7.49 -1.50
C ILE A 134 -9.50 -6.97 -2.53
N ALA A 135 -9.95 -6.14 -3.47
CA ALA A 135 -9.10 -5.58 -4.51
C ALA A 135 -7.96 -4.70 -3.94
N LYS A 136 -8.23 -3.95 -2.87
CA LYS A 136 -7.22 -3.11 -2.21
C LYS A 136 -6.20 -3.93 -1.43
N ILE A 137 -6.62 -4.97 -0.71
CA ILE A 137 -5.71 -5.80 0.09
C ILE A 137 -4.95 -6.82 -0.75
N ALA A 138 -5.47 -7.22 -1.92
CA ALA A 138 -4.87 -8.25 -2.77
C ALA A 138 -3.36 -8.11 -3.02
N PRO A 139 -2.80 -6.91 -3.31
CA PRO A 139 -1.36 -6.75 -3.52
C PRO A 139 -0.50 -7.03 -2.28
N TYR A 140 -1.11 -7.18 -1.10
CA TYR A 140 -0.46 -7.36 0.18
C TYR A 140 -0.61 -8.78 0.74
N LEU A 141 -1.30 -9.68 0.03
CA LEU A 141 -1.54 -11.05 0.49
C LEU A 141 -0.66 -12.07 -0.21
N ILE A 142 -0.33 -13.14 0.52
CA ILE A 142 0.16 -14.42 -0.01
C ILE A 142 -0.65 -15.57 0.59
N PHE A 143 -0.78 -16.65 -0.17
CA PHE A 143 -1.66 -17.79 0.12
C PHE A 143 -0.88 -19.08 0.44
N GLU A 144 0.44 -18.98 0.56
CA GLU A 144 1.30 -20.14 0.83
C GLU A 144 0.95 -20.75 2.20
N ASN A 145 0.65 -22.04 2.21
CA ASN A 145 0.77 -22.83 3.43
C ASN A 145 2.27 -23.09 3.65
N ASP A 146 2.79 -23.05 4.88
CA ASP A 146 4.14 -23.58 5.10
C ASP A 146 4.10 -25.05 4.68
N SER A 147 4.82 -25.36 3.61
CA SER A 147 5.16 -26.71 3.20
C SER A 147 6.66 -26.70 2.95
N ARG A 148 7.41 -26.58 4.05
CA ARG A 148 8.79 -27.04 4.17
C ARG A 148 8.92 -27.75 5.50
#